data_AF-A0A497GFI6-F1
#
_entry.id   AF-A0A497GFI6-F1
#
_cell.length_a   1.000
_cell.length_b   1.000
_cell.length_c   1.000
_cell.angle_alpha   90.00
_cell.angle_beta   90.00
_cell.angle_gamma   90.00
#
_symmetry.space_group_name_H-M   'P 1'
#
loop_
_entity.id
_entity.type
_entity.pdbx_description
1 polymer ?
#
loop_
_entity_poly.entity_id
_entity_poly.type
_entity_poly.pdbx_seq_one_letter_code
_entity_poly.pdbx_strand_id
1 'polypeptide(L)'
;METSLKKPRPKESEISIELERIGTSPQIKSYQLEENVYLIAFRFRPLENVSGFNIPLKTRKIYYSQALDEEELHEINLEDFGFKEVYLPLPNGLISFSDRDFIVKNDEKIHLAAWIDEENMKLGFLVENSPQQPSFDWEFYYIRGDKKKH
;
A
#
# COMPACT_ATOMS: atom_id res chain seq x y z
N MET A 1 -21.76 -31.51 0.59
CA MET A 1 -20.92 -31.21 -0.58
C MET A 1 -21.00 -29.72 -0.83
N GLU A 2 -20.09 -28.94 -0.25
CA GLU A 2 -19.98 -27.51 -0.54
C GLU A 2 -19.27 -27.36 -1.89
N THR A 3 -20.02 -26.93 -2.89
CA THR A 3 -19.46 -26.51 -4.17
C THR A 3 -18.67 -25.23 -3.95
N SER A 4 -17.35 -25.37 -3.81
CA SER A 4 -16.40 -24.25 -3.88
C SER A 4 -16.59 -23.57 -5.23
N LEU A 5 -17.36 -22.47 -5.24
CA LEU A 5 -17.46 -21.57 -6.38
C LEU A 5 -16.04 -21.08 -6.68
N LYS A 6 -15.43 -21.61 -7.74
CA LYS A 6 -14.18 -21.06 -8.27
C LYS A 6 -14.47 -19.60 -8.66
N LYS A 7 -14.12 -18.66 -7.78
CA LYS A 7 -14.12 -17.23 -8.12
C LYS A 7 -13.36 -17.08 -9.45
N PRO A 8 -13.91 -16.38 -10.46
CA PRO A 8 -13.20 -16.17 -11.71
C PRO A 8 -11.83 -15.56 -11.40
N ARG A 9 -10.78 -16.08 -12.05
CA ARG A 9 -9.44 -15.51 -11.88
C ARG A 9 -9.50 -14.06 -12.40
N PRO A 10 -9.14 -13.07 -11.58
CA PRO A 10 -9.20 -11.69 -12.01
C PRO A 10 -8.25 -11.48 -13.21
N LYS A 11 -8.66 -10.63 -14.14
CA LYS A 11 -7.92 -10.39 -15.38
C LYS A 11 -6.67 -9.57 -15.05
N GLU A 12 -5.52 -10.05 -15.49
CA GLU A 12 -4.27 -9.28 -15.38
C GLU A 12 -4.41 -7.97 -16.16
N SER A 13 -3.98 -6.89 -15.54
CA SER A 13 -4.06 -5.52 -16.05
C SER A 13 -2.70 -4.84 -15.94
N GLU A 14 -2.54 -3.72 -16.63
CA GLU A 14 -1.39 -2.86 -16.42
C GLU A 14 -1.38 -2.31 -14.98
N ILE A 15 -0.19 -2.03 -14.46
CA ILE A 15 -0.04 -1.40 -13.15
C ILE A 15 -0.46 0.06 -13.31
N SER A 16 -1.48 0.46 -12.57
CA SER A 16 -2.11 1.78 -12.66
C SER A 16 -1.54 2.81 -11.68
N ILE A 17 -0.48 2.45 -10.94
CA ILE A 17 0.19 3.27 -9.93
C ILE A 17 1.71 3.26 -10.15
N GLU A 18 2.35 4.35 -9.74
CA GLU A 18 3.81 4.44 -9.73
C GLU A 18 4.36 3.79 -8.46
N LEU A 19 5.29 2.84 -8.65
CA LEU A 19 5.98 2.15 -7.56
C LEU A 19 7.50 2.31 -7.76
N GLU A 20 8.10 3.19 -6.99
CA GLU A 20 9.55 3.34 -6.90
C GLU A 20 10.14 2.18 -6.10
N ARG A 21 11.04 1.40 -6.70
CA ARG A 21 11.58 0.18 -6.07
C ARG A 21 12.78 0.53 -5.21
N ILE A 22 12.80 0.05 -3.97
CA ILE A 22 13.89 0.32 -3.01
C ILE A 22 14.57 -0.99 -2.65
N GLY A 23 15.89 -1.06 -2.83
CA GLY A 23 16.71 -2.22 -2.42
C GLY A 23 16.28 -3.57 -2.99
N THR A 24 15.58 -3.58 -4.14
CA THR A 24 14.87 -4.78 -4.61
C THR A 24 14.63 -4.81 -6.12
N SER A 25 14.47 -6.03 -6.65
CA SER A 25 14.03 -6.28 -8.04
C SER A 25 12.76 -7.14 -8.03
N PRO A 26 11.58 -6.51 -7.95
CA PRO A 26 10.32 -7.21 -7.75
C PRO A 26 9.74 -7.74 -9.06
N GLN A 27 9.01 -8.85 -8.95
CA GLN A 27 7.96 -9.23 -9.89
C GLN A 27 6.66 -8.57 -9.43
N ILE A 28 6.12 -7.67 -10.25
CA ILE A 28 4.89 -6.95 -9.93
C ILE A 28 3.81 -7.41 -10.90
N LYS A 29 2.65 -7.77 -10.36
CA LYS A 29 1.45 -8.07 -11.15
C LYS A 29 0.29 -7.23 -10.64
N SER A 30 -0.55 -6.79 -11.57
CA SER A 30 -1.76 -6.01 -11.29
C SER A 30 -2.96 -6.78 -11.83
N TYR A 31 -4.02 -6.84 -11.04
CA TYR A 31 -5.27 -7.50 -11.40
C TYR A 31 -6.43 -6.56 -11.14
N GLN A 32 -7.21 -6.25 -12.17
CA GLN A 32 -8.42 -5.47 -11.98
C GLN A 32 -9.52 -6.37 -11.41
N LEU A 33 -10.06 -5.98 -10.25
CA LEU A 33 -11.13 -6.70 -9.57
C LEU A 33 -12.49 -6.11 -9.91
N GLU A 34 -12.59 -4.78 -9.85
CA GLU A 34 -13.80 -4.01 -10.13
C GLU A 34 -13.46 -2.71 -10.87
N GLU A 35 -14.46 -1.87 -11.13
CA GLU A 35 -14.21 -0.51 -11.60
C GLU A 35 -13.41 0.24 -10.52
N ASN A 36 -12.21 0.68 -10.87
CA ASN A 36 -11.29 1.40 -9.99
C ASN A 36 -10.69 0.63 -8.79
N VAL A 37 -10.90 -0.68 -8.70
CA VAL A 37 -10.29 -1.52 -7.65
C VAL A 37 -9.32 -2.52 -8.28
N TYR A 38 -8.07 -2.46 -7.83
CA TYR A 38 -6.98 -3.28 -8.34
C TYR A 38 -6.29 -4.02 -7.20
N LEU A 39 -5.94 -5.28 -7.41
CA LEU A 39 -5.03 -6.02 -6.55
C LEU A 39 -3.62 -5.95 -7.14
N ILE A 40 -2.66 -5.49 -6.36
CA ILE A 40 -1.25 -5.45 -6.73
C ILE A 40 -0.51 -6.52 -5.94
N ALA A 41 0.08 -7.47 -6.64
CA ALA A 41 0.98 -8.48 -6.09
C ALA A 41 2.43 -8.04 -6.33
N PHE A 42 3.18 -7.83 -5.24
CA PHE A 42 4.55 -7.35 -5.23
C PHE A 42 5.45 -8.41 -4.57
N ARG A 43 6.04 -9.26 -5.42
CA ARG A 43 6.92 -10.35 -4.97
C ARG A 43 8.37 -9.96 -5.18
N PHE A 44 9.21 -10.11 -4.16
CA PHE A 44 10.61 -9.71 -4.29
C PHE A 44 11.57 -10.42 -3.36
N ARG A 45 12.87 -10.30 -3.66
CA ARG A 45 13.95 -10.67 -2.75
C ARG A 45 14.67 -9.40 -2.30
N PRO A 46 14.92 -9.22 -0.99
CA PRO A 46 15.69 -8.07 -0.53
C PRO A 46 17.12 -8.18 -1.06
N LEU A 47 17.62 -7.09 -1.64
CA LEU A 47 19.00 -6.97 -2.13
C LEU A 47 19.85 -6.06 -1.23
N GLU A 48 19.19 -5.23 -0.42
CA GLU A 48 19.81 -4.30 0.52
C GLU A 48 19.16 -4.41 1.91
N ASN A 49 19.74 -3.72 2.90
CA ASN A 49 19.24 -3.74 4.28
C ASN A 49 17.82 -3.20 4.42
N VAL A 50 17.45 -2.27 3.54
CA VAL A 50 16.10 -1.71 3.42
C VAL A 50 15.56 -2.10 2.06
N SER A 51 14.39 -2.73 2.02
CA SER A 51 13.78 -3.18 0.77
C SER A 51 12.28 -2.95 0.74
N GLY A 52 11.73 -2.65 -0.42
CA GLY A 52 10.29 -2.44 -0.59
C GLY A 52 9.99 -1.51 -1.75
N PHE A 53 8.98 -0.64 -1.56
CA PHE A 53 8.66 0.37 -2.55
C PHE A 53 8.21 1.69 -1.91
N ASN A 54 8.38 2.77 -2.67
CA ASN A 54 7.82 4.09 -2.39
C ASN A 54 6.80 4.48 -3.46
N ILE A 55 5.92 5.38 -3.07
CA ILE A 55 4.91 5.99 -3.92
C ILE A 55 5.00 7.50 -3.73
N PRO A 56 5.07 8.29 -4.81
CA PRO A 56 5.03 9.74 -4.70
C PRO A 56 3.71 10.21 -4.08
N LEU A 57 3.81 11.01 -3.01
CA LEU A 57 2.68 11.74 -2.46
C LEU A 57 2.36 12.92 -3.37
N LYS A 58 1.09 13.02 -3.78
CA LYS A 58 0.58 14.12 -4.62
C LYS A 58 -0.09 15.23 -3.81
N THR A 59 -0.20 15.03 -2.51
CA THR A 59 -0.87 15.93 -1.56
C THR A 59 -0.22 15.80 -0.18
N ARG A 60 -0.30 16.86 0.62
CA ARG A 60 0.09 16.85 2.04
C ARG A 60 -1.06 16.45 2.97
N LYS A 61 -2.27 16.30 2.41
CA LYS A 61 -3.43 15.79 3.14
C LYS A 61 -3.50 14.28 3.01
N ILE A 62 -3.18 13.59 4.09
CA ILE A 62 -3.22 12.14 4.12
C ILE A 62 -4.51 11.71 4.81
N TYR A 63 -5.28 10.91 4.09
CA TYR A 63 -6.42 10.20 4.62
C TYR A 63 -5.99 8.79 4.99
N TYR A 64 -6.34 8.33 6.18
CA TYR A 64 -6.03 6.98 6.60
C TYR A 64 -7.05 6.45 7.59
N SER A 65 -7.18 5.13 7.68
CA SER A 65 -7.93 4.50 8.77
C SER A 65 -6.98 4.04 9.86
N GLN A 66 -7.38 4.25 11.11
CA GLN A 66 -6.59 3.84 12.27
C GLN A 66 -6.79 2.35 12.55
N ALA A 67 -5.78 1.74 13.16
CA ALA A 67 -5.91 0.38 13.67
C ALA A 67 -7.07 0.29 14.67
N LEU A 68 -7.93 -0.73 14.54
CA LEU A 68 -9.12 -0.95 15.39
C LEU A 68 -10.25 0.07 15.17
N ASP A 69 -10.11 0.96 14.19
CA ASP A 69 -11.14 1.91 13.73
C ASP A 69 -11.12 1.99 12.20
N GLU A 70 -11.24 0.82 11.55
CA GLU A 70 -11.13 0.70 10.10
C GLU A 70 -12.33 1.30 9.34
N GLU A 71 -13.42 1.61 10.05
CA GLU A 71 -14.65 2.20 9.51
C GLU A 71 -14.58 3.73 9.38
N GLU A 72 -13.70 4.39 10.13
CA GLU A 72 -13.51 5.84 10.07
C GLU A 72 -12.28 6.25 9.25
N LEU A 73 -12.48 7.30 8.42
CA LEU A 73 -11.41 7.91 7.65
C LEU A 73 -10.93 9.19 8.35
N HIS A 74 -9.74 9.13 8.93
CA HIS A 74 -9.10 10.28 9.52
C HIS A 74 -8.36 11.10 8.45
N GLU A 75 -8.30 12.41 8.65
CA GLU A 75 -7.53 13.34 7.83
C GLU A 75 -6.43 13.94 8.69
N ILE A 76 -5.20 13.90 8.17
CA ILE A 76 -4.06 14.60 8.72
C ILE A 76 -3.45 15.50 7.64
N ASN A 77 -3.04 16.70 8.01
CA ASN A 77 -2.19 17.54 7.18
C ASN A 77 -0.76 17.39 7.67
N LEU A 78 0.15 16.95 6.80
CA LEU A 78 1.54 16.70 7.20
C LEU A 78 2.21 17.96 7.76
N GLU A 79 1.83 19.15 7.28
CA GLU A 79 2.38 20.44 7.76
C GLU A 79 2.05 20.75 9.22
N ASP A 80 1.01 20.14 9.77
CA ASP A 80 0.60 20.35 11.17
C ASP A 80 1.56 19.63 12.14
N PHE A 81 2.46 18.80 11.61
CA PHE A 81 3.40 18.01 12.38
C PHE A 81 4.84 18.48 12.18
N GLY A 82 5.61 18.50 13.27
CA GLY A 82 7.03 18.88 13.23
C GLY A 82 8.00 17.72 12.94
N PHE A 83 7.49 16.58 12.48
CA PHE A 83 8.31 15.41 12.17
C PHE A 83 8.64 15.34 10.68
N LYS A 84 9.86 14.92 10.35
CA LYS A 84 10.26 14.67 8.95
C LYS A 84 9.70 13.37 8.40
N GLU A 85 9.61 12.38 9.29
CA GLU A 85 9.21 11.02 8.97
C GLU A 85 8.24 10.49 10.02
N VAL A 86 7.24 9.71 9.60
CA VAL A 86 6.31 9.03 10.51
C VAL A 86 6.02 7.61 10.03
N TYR A 87 5.95 6.68 10.98
CA TYR A 87 5.52 5.31 10.72
C TYR A 87 4.07 5.14 11.20
N LEU A 88 3.18 4.80 10.27
CA LEU A 88 1.79 4.50 10.56
C LEU A 88 1.60 2.98 10.57
N PRO A 89 1.21 2.37 11.71
CA PRO A 89 0.78 1.00 11.71
C PRO A 89 -0.54 0.91 10.93
N LEU A 90 -0.54 0.17 9.82
CA LEU A 90 -1.73 -0.07 9.00
C LEU A 90 -2.18 -1.55 9.07
N PRO A 91 -2.52 -2.10 10.26
CA PRO A 91 -3.23 -3.38 10.28
C PRO A 91 -4.61 -3.13 9.63
N ASN A 92 -4.83 -3.66 8.42
CA ASN A 92 -6.05 -3.43 7.63
C ASN A 92 -6.38 -1.96 7.33
N GLY A 93 -5.38 -1.10 7.46
CA GLY A 93 -5.53 0.33 7.25
C GLY A 93 -5.55 0.69 5.77
N LEU A 94 -6.40 1.65 5.44
CA LEU A 94 -6.36 2.42 4.22
C LEU A 94 -5.42 3.60 4.42
N ILE A 95 -4.65 3.96 3.40
CA ILE A 95 -3.86 5.19 3.37
C ILE A 95 -3.91 5.82 1.98
N SER A 96 -4.08 7.14 1.91
CA SER A 96 -4.09 7.86 0.65
C SER A 96 -2.71 8.39 0.29
N PHE A 97 -2.42 8.46 -1.01
CA PHE A 97 -1.26 9.20 -1.55
C PHE A 97 -1.67 10.33 -2.52
N SER A 98 -2.97 10.46 -2.77
CA SER A 98 -3.60 11.61 -3.43
C SER A 98 -5.01 11.79 -2.87
N ASP A 99 -5.73 12.85 -3.26
CA ASP A 99 -7.13 13.04 -2.85
C ASP A 99 -8.09 11.94 -3.36
N ARG A 100 -7.61 11.09 -4.29
CA ARG A 100 -8.43 10.09 -4.99
C ARG A 100 -7.81 8.70 -5.06
N ASP A 101 -6.62 8.52 -4.49
CA ASP A 101 -5.85 7.30 -4.64
C ASP A 101 -5.50 6.75 -3.27
N PHE A 102 -5.94 5.51 -3.03
CA PHE A 102 -5.84 4.84 -1.74
C PHE A 102 -5.18 3.48 -1.88
N ILE A 103 -4.46 3.09 -0.84
CA ILE A 103 -3.89 1.75 -0.69
C ILE A 103 -4.50 1.12 0.54
N VAL A 104 -5.04 -0.08 0.37
CA VAL A 104 -5.45 -0.94 1.47
C VAL A 104 -4.48 -2.10 1.51
N LYS A 105 -3.84 -2.27 2.65
CA LYS A 105 -2.92 -3.38 2.86
C LYS A 105 -3.71 -4.68 3.03
N ASN A 106 -3.31 -5.75 2.34
CA ASN A 106 -3.82 -7.10 2.62
C ASN A 106 -3.02 -7.70 3.78
N ASP A 107 -3.66 -7.87 4.94
CA ASP A 107 -3.05 -8.31 6.19
C ASP A 107 -2.85 -9.83 6.30
N GLU A 108 -3.53 -10.63 5.48
CA GLU A 108 -3.48 -12.10 5.55
C GLU A 108 -2.05 -12.65 5.41
N LYS A 109 -1.14 -11.88 4.81
CA LYS A 109 0.22 -12.33 4.47
C LYS A 109 1.31 -11.75 5.35
N ILE A 110 1.39 -10.43 5.56
CA ILE A 110 2.52 -9.78 6.29
C ILE A 110 2.07 -8.47 6.98
N HIS A 111 2.59 -8.18 8.17
CA HIS A 111 2.51 -6.86 8.81
C HIS A 111 3.59 -5.91 8.24
N LEU A 112 3.15 -4.80 7.67
CA LEU A 112 3.94 -3.74 7.04
C LEU A 112 3.45 -2.42 7.62
N ALA A 113 4.35 -1.60 8.10
CA ALA A 113 4.05 -0.21 8.42
C ALA A 113 4.15 0.63 7.15
N ALA A 114 3.31 1.68 7.07
CA ALA A 114 3.56 2.75 6.12
C ALA A 114 4.58 3.71 6.73
N TRP A 115 5.53 4.14 5.92
CA TRP A 115 6.50 5.20 6.23
C TRP A 115 6.15 6.42 5.38
N ILE A 116 5.96 7.58 5.99
CA ILE A 116 5.74 8.83 5.27
C ILE A 116 6.98 9.70 5.45
N ASP A 117 7.53 10.17 4.33
CA ASP A 117 8.59 11.16 4.25
C ASP A 117 8.02 12.45 3.68
N GLU A 118 7.81 13.43 4.55
CA GLU A 118 7.24 14.72 4.16
C GLU A 118 8.22 15.53 3.31
N GLU A 119 9.51 15.47 3.61
CA GLU A 119 10.54 16.27 2.96
C GLU A 119 10.68 15.88 1.49
N ASN A 120 10.63 14.58 1.20
CA ASN A 120 10.70 14.05 -0.16
C ASN A 120 9.34 13.73 -0.79
N MET A 121 8.23 13.97 -0.06
CA MET A 121 6.86 13.67 -0.49
C MET A 121 6.69 12.21 -0.93
N LYS A 122 7.01 11.26 -0.03
CA LYS A 122 6.91 9.82 -0.33
C LYS A 122 6.12 9.05 0.72
N LEU A 123 5.37 8.07 0.25
CA LEU A 123 4.76 7.01 1.05
C LEU A 123 5.49 5.70 0.75
N GLY A 124 6.16 5.13 1.73
CA GLY A 124 6.90 3.89 1.63
C GLY A 124 6.24 2.73 2.35
N PHE A 125 6.39 1.55 1.76
CA PHE A 125 6.18 0.27 2.40
C PHE A 125 7.52 -0.45 2.36
N LEU A 126 8.23 -0.42 3.49
CA LEU A 126 9.63 -0.82 3.58
C LEU A 126 9.80 -1.86 4.68
N VAL A 127 10.73 -2.79 4.46
CA VAL A 127 11.25 -3.68 5.51
C VAL A 127 12.71 -3.34 5.75
N GLU A 128 12.97 -2.87 6.96
CA GLU A 128 14.30 -2.61 7.49
C GLU A 128 14.88 -3.86 8.13
N ASN A 129 16.21 -3.95 8.15
CA ASN A 129 16.93 -5.12 8.64
C ASN A 129 16.37 -6.41 8.03
N SER A 130 16.00 -6.32 6.74
CA SER A 130 15.39 -7.42 5.99
C SER A 130 16.22 -8.66 6.28
N PRO A 131 15.67 -9.67 6.99
CA PRO A 131 16.43 -10.89 7.25
C PRO A 131 16.85 -11.47 5.90
N GLN A 132 17.80 -12.39 5.88
CA GLN A 132 18.07 -13.20 4.68
C GLN A 132 16.88 -14.15 4.36
N GLN A 133 15.63 -13.65 4.44
CA GLN A 133 14.45 -14.32 3.94
C GLN A 133 14.60 -14.48 2.42
N PRO A 134 14.24 -15.65 1.88
CA PRO A 134 14.45 -15.95 0.48
C PRO A 134 13.53 -15.13 -0.44
N SER A 135 12.40 -14.62 0.05
CA SER A 135 11.48 -13.73 -0.67
C SER A 135 10.36 -13.19 0.22
N PHE A 136 9.85 -12.01 -0.13
CA PHE A 136 8.61 -11.44 0.38
C PHE A 136 7.53 -11.50 -0.70
N ASP A 137 6.30 -11.83 -0.28
CA ASP A 137 5.10 -11.87 -1.12
C ASP A 137 4.09 -10.89 -0.55
N TRP A 138 4.08 -9.65 -1.07
CA TRP A 138 3.14 -8.62 -0.64
C TRP A 138 1.95 -8.53 -1.57
N GLU A 139 0.80 -8.25 -0.97
CA GLU A 139 -0.43 -7.93 -1.68
C GLU A 139 -1.06 -6.70 -1.05
N PHE A 140 -1.55 -5.81 -1.91
CA PHE A 140 -2.29 -4.64 -1.48
C PHE A 140 -3.32 -4.28 -2.55
N TYR A 141 -4.41 -3.68 -2.11
CA TYR A 141 -5.42 -3.14 -3.00
C TYR A 141 -5.08 -1.68 -3.30
N TYR A 142 -5.15 -1.31 -4.57
CA TYR A 142 -5.19 0.07 -5.02
C TYR A 142 -6.63 0.42 -5.39
N ILE A 143 -7.14 1.47 -4.77
CA ILE A 143 -8.50 1.96 -4.98
C ILE A 143 -8.42 3.39 -5.49
N ARG A 144 -9.04 3.64 -6.65
CA ARG A 144 -9.21 4.98 -7.21
C ARG A 144 -10.65 5.45 -6.99
N GLY A 145 -10.85 6.57 -6.30
CA GLY A 145 -12.21 7.05 -6.05
C GLY A 145 -12.23 8.33 -5.23
N ASP A 146 -13.36 9.03 -5.23
CA ASP A 146 -13.56 10.19 -4.37
C ASP A 146 -14.01 9.73 -2.97
N LYS A 147 -13.51 10.42 -1.92
CA LYS A 147 -13.90 10.26 -0.49
C LYS A 147 -15.43 10.22 -0.23
N LYS A 148 -16.26 10.64 -1.18
CA LYS A 148 -17.71 10.86 -1.04
C LYS A 148 -18.62 9.68 -1.43
N LYS A 149 -18.09 8.51 -1.76
CA LYS A 149 -18.92 7.33 -2.09
C LYS A 149 -18.60 6.14 -1.19
N HIS A 150 -18.91 6.27 0.10
CA HIS A 150 -19.27 5.14 0.95
C HIS A 150 -20.37 5.60 1.91
#